data_AF-A0A5J4Z4H4-F1
#
_entry.id   AF-A0A5J4Z4H4-F1
#
_cell.length_a   1.000
_cell.length_b   1.000
_cell.length_c   1.000
_cell.angle_alpha   90.00
_cell.angle_beta   90.00
_cell.angle_gamma   90.00
#
_symmetry.space_group_name_H-M   'P 1'
#
loop_
_entity.id
_entity.type
_entity.pdbx_description
1 polymer ?
#
loop_
_entity_poly.entity_id
_entity_poly.type
_entity_poly.pdbx_seq_one_letter_code
_entity_poly.pdbx_strand_id
1 'polypeptide(L)'
;MVPLFVSVFGARASTWLLLPPQVRLRRRLYANEITLRRANAVSVRMALPRLFVQIAELAFPHSRRGAVQVLSEDGRVYDILKSHLPRVPADSSSPCGCGSGASYRSCCEPFHSGTVVERTAADVLRARFCAYKYRLVRYLIKSVSPSSLLAKQQTPRRWAAEIASFCDDYQFVELEVLETKVAGPRTTFIVFRANLLSSGEPVSFTENAQFVELNGRWYYDNGYLFDVDAGDAF
;
A
#
# COMPACT_ATOMS: atom_id res chain seq x y z
N MET A 1 -4.47 61.25 -25.31
CA MET A 1 -5.68 60.40 -25.39
C MET A 1 -5.21 58.98 -25.70
N VAL A 2 -5.06 58.15 -24.66
CA VAL A 2 -4.57 56.77 -24.73
C VAL A 2 -5.55 55.94 -23.90
N PRO A 3 -6.11 54.81 -24.39
CA PRO A 3 -7.03 54.02 -23.59
C PRO A 3 -6.27 53.14 -22.61
N LEU A 4 -6.72 53.16 -21.35
CA LEU A 4 -6.37 52.21 -20.31
C LEU A 4 -7.00 50.85 -20.62
N PHE A 5 -6.22 49.78 -20.55
CA PHE A 5 -6.74 48.45 -20.24
C PHE A 5 -6.22 48.05 -18.85
N VAL A 6 -7.18 47.82 -17.96
CA VAL A 6 -6.97 47.27 -16.62
C VAL A 6 -6.80 45.76 -16.76
N SER A 7 -5.77 45.19 -16.15
CA SER A 7 -5.80 43.78 -15.77
C SER A 7 -5.25 43.58 -14.36
N VAL A 8 -6.10 42.90 -13.61
CA VAL A 8 -6.03 42.56 -12.20
C VAL A 8 -5.08 41.37 -12.04
N PHE A 9 -4.09 41.48 -11.15
CA PHE A 9 -3.46 40.30 -10.54
C PHE A 9 -3.37 40.51 -9.03
N GLY A 10 -4.44 40.10 -8.33
CA GLY A 10 -4.39 39.80 -6.91
C GLY A 10 -4.05 38.31 -6.75
N ALA A 11 -2.77 38.00 -6.55
CA ALA A 11 -2.35 36.65 -6.19
C ALA A 11 -2.72 36.36 -4.73
N ARG A 12 -3.71 35.49 -4.51
CA ARG A 12 -3.93 34.83 -3.22
C ARG A 12 -3.12 33.54 -3.20
N ALA A 13 -2.03 33.54 -2.43
CA ALA A 13 -1.39 32.32 -1.98
C ALA A 13 -2.40 31.55 -1.10
N SER A 14 -2.82 30.37 -1.57
CA SER A 14 -3.61 29.43 -0.79
C SER A 14 -2.81 28.14 -0.71
N THR A 15 -2.28 27.89 0.48
CA THR A 15 -1.54 26.69 0.87
C THR A 15 -2.50 25.49 0.84
N TRP A 16 -2.40 24.65 -0.18
CA TRP A 16 -3.14 23.39 -0.28
C TRP A 16 -2.24 22.22 0.14
N LEU A 17 -2.31 21.87 1.42
CA LEU A 17 -2.13 20.48 1.83
C LEU A 17 -3.43 19.74 1.50
N LEU A 18 -3.35 18.49 1.00
CA LEU A 18 -4.16 17.32 1.40
C LEU A 18 -4.46 16.31 0.26
N LEU A 19 -4.18 15.03 0.56
CA LEU A 19 -5.02 13.83 0.35
C LEU A 19 -5.24 13.25 -1.07
N PRO A 20 -5.42 11.91 -1.20
CA PRO A 20 -5.91 11.27 -2.42
C PRO A 20 -7.34 11.74 -2.77
N PRO A 21 -7.74 11.64 -4.06
CA PRO A 21 -8.91 12.31 -4.62
C PRO A 21 -10.22 11.95 -3.89
N GLN A 22 -10.98 12.99 -3.55
CA GLN A 22 -12.28 12.90 -2.88
C GLN A 22 -13.33 12.29 -3.83
N VAL A 23 -13.53 10.98 -3.75
CA VAL A 23 -14.76 10.34 -4.22
C VAL A 23 -15.89 10.75 -3.28
N ARG A 24 -16.88 11.51 -3.78
CA ARG A 24 -18.09 11.87 -3.03
C ARG A 24 -18.91 10.61 -2.70
N LEU A 25 -18.67 10.03 -1.54
CA LEU A 25 -19.53 8.99 -0.96
C LEU A 25 -20.89 9.60 -0.57
N ARG A 26 -21.96 9.19 -1.25
CA ARG A 26 -23.32 9.34 -0.70
C ARG A 26 -23.42 8.44 0.55
N ARG A 27 -23.66 9.07 1.70
CA ARG A 27 -23.88 8.39 2.98
C ARG A 27 -24.97 7.30 2.85
N ARG A 28 -24.62 6.05 3.18
CA ARG A 28 -25.48 5.17 3.96
C ARG A 28 -24.72 4.79 5.22
N LEU A 29 -25.18 5.32 6.35
CA LEU A 29 -24.66 4.98 7.67
C LEU A 29 -25.05 3.53 7.97
N TYR A 30 -24.07 2.65 8.14
CA TYR A 30 -24.25 1.43 8.92
C TYR A 30 -23.22 1.47 10.06
N ALA A 31 -23.69 1.91 11.23
CA ALA A 31 -22.98 1.71 12.47
C ALA A 31 -23.12 0.24 12.85
N ASN A 32 -22.02 -0.49 12.95
CA ASN A 32 -21.97 -1.75 13.67
C ASN A 32 -20.74 -1.71 14.59
N GLU A 33 -21.02 -1.55 15.88
CA GLU A 33 -20.03 -1.66 16.95
C GLU A 33 -19.49 -3.10 16.99
N ILE A 34 -18.16 -3.24 16.98
CA ILE A 34 -17.50 -4.53 17.19
C ILE A 34 -17.27 -4.67 18.69
N THR A 35 -18.15 -5.42 19.36
CA THR A 35 -17.95 -5.84 20.75
C THR A 35 -16.89 -6.94 20.80
N LEU A 36 -15.72 -6.64 21.37
CA LEU A 36 -14.67 -7.64 21.66
C LEU A 36 -15.00 -8.33 22.99
N ARG A 37 -15.26 -9.64 22.99
CA ARG A 37 -15.31 -10.46 24.21
C ARG A 37 -14.14 -11.44 24.21
N ARG A 38 -13.38 -11.48 25.31
CA ARG A 38 -12.29 -12.44 25.57
C ARG A 38 -12.87 -13.81 25.92
N ALA A 39 -12.33 -14.89 25.36
CA ALA A 39 -12.55 -16.25 25.82
C ALA A 39 -11.20 -16.92 26.12
N ASN A 40 -11.15 -17.72 27.19
CA ASN A 40 -9.96 -18.39 27.73
C ASN A 40 -9.47 -19.54 26.84
N ALA A 41 -8.15 -19.71 26.74
CA ALA A 41 -7.48 -20.75 25.95
C ALA A 41 -6.98 -21.91 26.83
N VAL A 42 -6.97 -23.12 26.27
CA VAL A 42 -6.25 -24.30 26.79
C VAL A 42 -5.08 -24.57 25.86
N SER A 43 -3.89 -24.76 26.44
CA SER A 43 -2.61 -24.90 25.73
C SER A 43 -2.28 -26.34 25.38
N VAL A 44 -1.78 -26.59 24.17
CA VAL A 44 -0.97 -27.77 23.84
C VAL A 44 0.35 -27.28 23.23
N ARG A 45 1.47 -27.61 23.88
CA ARG A 45 2.82 -27.26 23.41
C ARG A 45 3.35 -28.37 22.50
N MET A 46 3.78 -28.02 21.29
CA MET A 46 4.90 -28.68 20.61
C MET A 46 5.72 -27.62 19.87
N ALA A 47 7.04 -27.73 19.97
CA ALA A 47 8.02 -26.78 19.45
C ALA A 47 8.23 -26.95 17.94
N LEU A 48 8.41 -25.85 17.18
CA LEU A 48 9.25 -25.67 15.96
C LEU A 48 9.21 -24.19 15.48
N PRO A 49 10.27 -23.63 14.83
CA PRO A 49 10.41 -22.19 14.57
C PRO A 49 10.07 -21.71 13.14
N ARG A 50 9.66 -20.42 13.07
CA ARG A 50 9.63 -19.44 11.95
C ARG A 50 8.63 -19.63 10.80
N LEU A 51 7.63 -18.75 10.82
CA LEU A 51 6.62 -18.43 9.80
C LEU A 51 5.95 -19.64 9.12
N PHE A 52 5.00 -20.24 9.82
CA PHE A 52 3.90 -20.94 9.17
C PHE A 52 2.61 -20.19 9.51
N VAL A 53 1.89 -19.74 8.48
CA VAL A 53 0.44 -19.56 8.61
C VAL A 53 -0.11 -20.97 8.73
N GLN A 54 -0.20 -21.48 9.96
CA GLN A 54 -0.76 -22.79 10.23
C GLN A 54 -2.28 -22.64 10.12
N ILE A 55 -2.82 -22.92 8.94
CA ILE A 55 -4.27 -23.04 8.74
C ILE A 55 -4.67 -24.37 9.37
N ALA A 56 -4.87 -24.38 10.68
CA ALA A 56 -5.52 -25.49 11.34
C ALA A 56 -7.03 -25.35 11.07
N GLU A 57 -7.62 -26.29 10.36
CA GLU A 57 -9.08 -26.51 10.35
C GLU A 57 -9.52 -27.00 11.73
N LEU A 58 -9.39 -26.15 12.75
CA LEU A 58 -10.03 -26.39 14.02
C LEU A 58 -11.48 -25.96 13.85
N ALA A 59 -12.38 -26.95 13.81
CA ALA A 59 -13.82 -26.75 13.77
C ALA A 59 -14.28 -26.04 15.06
N PHE A 60 -14.22 -24.71 15.08
CA PHE A 60 -14.75 -23.89 16.15
C PHE A 60 -16.10 -23.28 15.73
N PRO A 61 -17.18 -23.52 16.50
CA PRO A 61 -18.57 -23.31 16.05
C PRO A 61 -19.02 -21.85 15.84
N HIS A 62 -18.12 -20.86 15.85
CA HIS A 62 -18.48 -19.43 15.85
C HIS A 62 -17.76 -18.57 14.80
N SER A 63 -16.98 -19.16 13.89
CA SER A 63 -16.42 -18.39 12.75
C SER A 63 -17.54 -17.76 11.95
N ARG A 64 -17.53 -16.42 11.78
CA ARG A 64 -18.46 -15.74 10.86
C ARG A 64 -18.37 -16.40 9.48
N ARG A 65 -19.51 -16.62 8.79
CA ARG A 65 -19.49 -17.20 7.43
C ARG A 65 -18.54 -16.39 6.55
N GLY A 66 -17.62 -17.09 5.88
CA GLY A 66 -16.62 -16.47 5.00
C GLY A 66 -15.42 -15.84 5.72
N ALA A 67 -15.31 -15.94 7.05
CA ALA A 67 -14.09 -15.63 7.78
C ALA A 67 -13.18 -16.86 7.91
N VAL A 68 -11.90 -16.60 8.11
CA VAL A 68 -10.88 -17.56 8.55
C VAL A 68 -10.23 -17.04 9.81
N GLN A 69 -9.82 -17.94 10.68
CA GLN A 69 -9.06 -17.60 11.88
C GLN A 69 -7.58 -17.44 11.53
N VAL A 70 -6.98 -16.33 11.94
CA VAL A 70 -5.56 -16.03 11.77
C VAL A 70 -4.93 -15.83 13.15
N LEU A 71 -3.88 -16.59 13.43
CA LEU A 71 -3.04 -16.41 14.62
C LEU A 71 -1.99 -15.33 14.34
N SER A 72 -1.96 -14.30 15.17
CA SER A 72 -0.94 -13.26 15.11
C SER A 72 0.34 -13.66 15.85
N GLU A 73 1.41 -12.91 15.60
CA GLU A 73 2.72 -13.10 16.25
C GLU A 73 2.68 -12.98 17.77
N ASP A 74 1.77 -12.17 18.32
CA ASP A 74 1.53 -12.03 19.78
C ASP A 74 0.58 -13.11 20.34
N GLY A 75 0.30 -14.16 19.56
CA GLY A 75 -0.48 -15.33 19.99
C GLY A 75 -1.99 -15.09 20.05
N ARG A 76 -2.50 -14.01 19.46
CA ARG A 76 -3.94 -13.69 19.42
C ARG A 76 -4.59 -14.25 18.16
N VAL A 77 -5.81 -14.75 18.29
CA VAL A 77 -6.59 -15.26 17.16
C VAL A 77 -7.59 -14.19 16.71
N TYR A 78 -7.62 -13.93 15.40
CA TYR A 78 -8.54 -12.98 14.77
C TYR A 78 -9.36 -13.67 13.67
N ASP A 79 -10.66 -13.40 13.63
CA ASP A 79 -11.49 -13.73 12.46
C ASP A 79 -11.26 -12.67 11.37
N ILE A 80 -10.76 -13.09 10.21
CA ILE A 80 -10.54 -12.23 9.04
C ILE A 80 -11.40 -12.76 7.89
N LEU A 81 -12.21 -11.91 7.26
CA LEU A 81 -12.93 -12.29 6.05
C LEU A 81 -11.94 -12.76 4.97
N LYS A 82 -12.24 -13.87 4.28
CA LYS A 82 -11.40 -14.41 3.20
C LYS A 82 -11.07 -13.34 2.14
N SER A 83 -12.03 -12.45 1.84
CA SER A 83 -11.84 -11.31 0.94
C SER A 83 -10.72 -10.36 1.38
N HIS A 84 -10.38 -10.34 2.66
CA HIS A 84 -9.38 -9.45 3.24
C HIS A 84 -8.00 -10.09 3.44
N LEU A 85 -7.81 -11.36 3.05
CA LEU A 85 -6.52 -12.03 3.16
C LEU A 85 -5.51 -11.51 2.12
N PRO A 86 -4.20 -11.63 2.40
CA PRO A 86 -3.17 -11.46 1.38
C PRO A 86 -3.45 -12.30 0.13
N ARG A 87 -3.18 -11.72 -1.02
CA ARG A 87 -3.40 -12.32 -2.36
C ARG A 87 -2.08 -12.70 -3.01
N VAL A 88 -1.12 -13.18 -2.20
CA VAL A 88 0.17 -13.67 -2.71
C VAL A 88 -0.05 -14.94 -3.54
N PRO A 89 0.77 -15.19 -4.57
CA PRO A 89 0.71 -16.43 -5.34
C PRO A 89 0.92 -17.64 -4.41
N ALA A 90 0.14 -18.70 -4.60
CA ALA A 90 0.30 -19.94 -3.85
C ALA A 90 1.68 -20.59 -4.12
N ASP A 91 2.16 -20.47 -5.36
CA ASP A 91 3.50 -20.86 -5.74
C ASP A 91 4.42 -19.63 -5.89
N SER A 92 5.38 -19.50 -4.96
CA SER A 92 6.39 -18.44 -4.97
C SER A 92 7.30 -18.44 -6.22
N SER A 93 7.34 -19.54 -6.98
CA SER A 93 8.07 -19.61 -8.26
C SER A 93 7.36 -18.87 -9.40
N SER A 94 6.07 -18.55 -9.24
CA SER A 94 5.29 -17.77 -10.19
C SER A 94 5.93 -16.40 -10.46
N PRO A 95 5.74 -15.82 -11.67
CA PRO A 95 6.25 -14.49 -11.99
C PRO A 95 5.81 -13.44 -10.97
N CYS A 96 6.74 -12.57 -10.59
CA CYS A 96 6.48 -11.53 -9.62
C CYS A 96 5.51 -10.49 -10.19
N GLY A 97 4.52 -10.12 -9.37
CA GLY A 97 3.49 -9.15 -9.74
C GLY A 97 4.00 -7.72 -9.95
N CYS A 98 5.28 -7.43 -9.70
CA CYS A 98 5.89 -6.12 -9.98
C CYS A 98 6.34 -5.92 -11.43
N GLY A 99 6.23 -6.94 -12.29
CA GLY A 99 6.62 -6.84 -13.71
C GLY A 99 8.13 -7.00 -13.98
N SER A 100 8.93 -7.42 -12.99
CA SER A 100 10.38 -7.61 -13.18
C SER A 100 10.79 -8.80 -14.04
N GLY A 101 9.84 -9.70 -14.37
CA GLY A 101 10.09 -10.97 -15.05
C GLY A 101 10.69 -12.07 -14.17
N ALA A 102 11.22 -11.75 -12.99
CA ALA A 102 11.72 -12.72 -12.03
C ALA A 102 10.58 -13.41 -11.25
N SER A 103 10.85 -14.55 -10.64
CA SER A 103 9.90 -15.20 -9.72
C SER A 103 9.60 -14.32 -8.50
N TYR A 104 8.42 -14.47 -7.89
CA TYR A 104 8.08 -13.75 -6.66
C TYR A 104 9.11 -14.02 -5.55
N ARG A 105 9.53 -15.28 -5.40
CA ARG A 105 10.54 -15.75 -4.45
C ARG A 105 11.87 -15.02 -4.54
N SER A 106 12.34 -14.77 -5.76
CA SER A 106 13.62 -14.11 -6.01
C SER A 106 13.51 -12.60 -6.19
N CYS A 107 12.30 -12.03 -6.08
CA CYS A 107 12.04 -10.62 -6.34
C CYS A 107 11.47 -9.90 -5.11
N CYS A 108 10.14 -9.82 -4.97
CA CYS A 108 9.52 -9.02 -3.91
C CYS A 108 9.28 -9.78 -2.60
N GLU A 109 9.27 -11.12 -2.62
CA GLU A 109 9.04 -11.93 -1.40
C GLU A 109 10.07 -11.65 -0.29
N PRO A 110 11.38 -11.52 -0.56
CA PRO A 110 12.36 -11.24 0.50
C PRO A 110 12.13 -9.88 1.19
N PHE A 111 11.68 -8.88 0.44
CA PHE A 111 11.32 -7.56 0.98
C PHE A 111 10.03 -7.62 1.81
N HIS A 112 9.00 -8.31 1.30
CA HIS A 112 7.72 -8.45 1.99
C HIS A 112 7.82 -9.26 3.29
N SER A 113 8.67 -10.29 3.30
CA SER A 113 8.95 -11.11 4.48
C SER A 113 9.89 -10.43 5.47
N GLY A 114 10.60 -9.37 5.05
CA GLY A 114 11.61 -8.69 5.85
C GLY A 114 12.92 -9.47 6.02
N THR A 115 13.15 -10.47 5.18
CA THR A 115 14.42 -11.23 5.17
C THR A 115 15.55 -10.45 4.49
N VAL A 116 15.21 -9.54 3.57
CA VAL A 116 16.13 -8.62 2.90
C VAL A 116 15.54 -7.21 2.96
N VAL A 117 16.41 -6.20 3.08
CA VAL A 117 16.02 -4.78 2.97
C VAL A 117 16.25 -4.26 1.57
N GLU A 118 15.38 -3.34 1.15
CA GLU A 118 15.47 -2.67 -0.15
C GLU A 118 16.73 -1.81 -0.23
N ARG A 119 17.51 -1.98 -1.30
CA ARG A 119 18.80 -1.28 -1.45
C ARG A 119 18.75 -0.08 -2.39
N THR A 120 17.64 0.08 -3.11
CA THR A 120 17.41 1.20 -4.03
C THR A 120 15.98 1.70 -3.94
N ALA A 121 15.74 2.94 -4.38
CA ALA A 121 14.39 3.49 -4.53
C ALA A 121 13.52 2.64 -5.47
N ALA A 122 14.09 2.10 -6.55
CA ALA A 122 13.39 1.23 -7.49
C ALA A 122 12.98 -0.11 -6.88
N ASP A 123 13.74 -0.65 -5.92
CA ASP A 123 13.34 -1.84 -5.15
C ASP A 123 12.09 -1.55 -4.31
N VAL A 124 12.09 -0.41 -3.61
CA VAL A 124 10.94 0.02 -2.80
C VAL A 124 9.72 0.25 -3.68
N LEU A 125 9.85 0.92 -4.82
CA LEU A 125 8.75 1.14 -5.75
C LEU A 125 8.13 -0.18 -6.22
N ARG A 126 8.95 -1.11 -6.73
CA ARG A 126 8.48 -2.41 -7.23
C ARG A 126 7.85 -3.25 -6.13
N ALA A 127 8.46 -3.30 -4.96
CA ALA A 127 7.91 -4.03 -3.82
C ALA A 127 6.59 -3.41 -3.33
N ARG A 128 6.48 -2.09 -3.27
CA ARG A 128 5.21 -1.41 -2.92
C ARG A 128 4.11 -1.67 -3.95
N PHE A 129 4.40 -1.58 -5.24
CA PHE A 129 3.44 -1.94 -6.29
C PHE A 129 2.95 -3.37 -6.14
N CYS A 130 3.88 -4.32 -5.96
CA CYS A 130 3.56 -5.73 -5.75
C CYS A 130 2.74 -5.96 -4.47
N ALA A 131 3.04 -5.21 -3.41
CA ALA A 131 2.33 -5.28 -2.14
C ALA A 131 0.89 -4.78 -2.24
N TYR A 132 0.61 -3.74 -3.03
CA TYR A 132 -0.77 -3.35 -3.33
C TYR A 132 -1.50 -4.47 -4.08
N LYS A 133 -0.88 -5.01 -5.13
CA LYS A 133 -1.44 -6.16 -5.89
C LYS A 133 -1.78 -7.35 -5.00
N TYR A 134 -0.89 -7.67 -4.06
CA TYR A 134 -1.03 -8.82 -3.14
C TYR A 134 -1.67 -8.47 -1.80
N ARG A 135 -2.19 -7.26 -1.62
CA ARG A 135 -2.85 -6.80 -0.38
C ARG A 135 -1.96 -6.96 0.87
N LEU A 136 -0.68 -6.65 0.77
CA LEU A 136 0.29 -6.72 1.87
C LEU A 136 0.34 -5.41 2.66
N VAL A 137 -0.79 -5.08 3.30
CA VAL A 137 -1.02 -3.81 4.02
C VAL A 137 0.07 -3.48 5.04
N ARG A 138 0.53 -4.50 5.80
CA ARG A 138 1.59 -4.31 6.81
C ARG A 138 2.90 -3.84 6.18
N TYR A 139 3.27 -4.40 5.02
CA TYR A 139 4.47 -3.99 4.31
C TYR A 139 4.33 -2.56 3.76
N LEU A 140 3.17 -2.23 3.19
CA LEU A 140 2.90 -0.89 2.65
C LEU A 140 3.05 0.20 3.71
N ILE A 141 2.61 -0.04 4.94
CA ILE A 141 2.80 0.89 6.07
C ILE A 141 4.28 0.94 6.49
N LYS A 142 4.94 -0.22 6.63
CA LYS A 142 6.35 -0.31 7.08
C LYS A 142 7.38 0.23 6.08
N SER A 143 7.01 0.36 4.81
CA SER A 143 7.86 0.87 3.73
C SER A 143 7.73 2.38 3.52
N VAL A 144 6.91 3.06 4.33
CA VAL A 144 6.84 4.53 4.36
C VAL A 144 7.83 5.08 5.39
N SER A 145 8.49 6.18 5.03
CA SER A 145 9.43 6.92 5.87
C SER A 145 8.73 7.35 7.18
N PRO A 146 9.31 7.06 8.36
CA PRO A 146 8.76 7.50 9.64
C PRO A 146 8.65 9.02 9.78
N SER A 147 9.45 9.76 9.00
CA SER A 147 9.49 11.22 9.00
C SER A 147 8.45 11.86 8.08
N SER A 148 7.82 11.07 7.19
CA SER A 148 6.83 11.56 6.22
C SER A 148 5.61 12.16 6.90
N LEU A 149 4.96 13.12 6.23
CA LEU A 149 3.69 13.69 6.70
C LEU A 149 2.60 12.62 6.77
N LEU A 150 2.60 11.67 5.84
CA LEU A 150 1.66 10.56 5.79
C LEU A 150 1.74 9.70 7.07
N ALA A 151 2.95 9.36 7.52
CA ALA A 151 3.16 8.60 8.74
C ALA A 151 2.74 9.37 10.01
N LYS A 152 2.84 10.71 10.00
CA LYS A 152 2.53 11.57 11.16
C LYS A 152 1.04 11.86 11.33
N GLN A 153 0.26 11.87 10.24
CA GLN A 153 -1.14 12.33 10.27
C GLN A 153 -2.17 11.18 10.42
N GLN A 154 -1.74 9.93 10.25
CA GLN A 154 -2.62 8.78 10.23
C GLN A 154 -2.48 7.90 11.48
N THR A 155 -3.60 7.41 12.03
CA THR A 155 -3.51 6.29 12.98
C THR A 155 -3.24 4.98 12.21
N PRO A 156 -2.43 4.05 12.73
CA PRO A 156 -2.12 2.80 12.03
C PRO A 156 -3.37 2.00 11.60
N ARG A 157 -4.43 2.03 12.42
CA ARG A 157 -5.69 1.32 12.15
C ARG A 157 -6.46 1.94 10.99
N ARG A 158 -6.60 3.27 10.97
CA ARG A 158 -7.30 3.97 9.89
C ARG A 158 -6.56 3.80 8.57
N TRP A 159 -5.24 3.98 8.60
CA TRP A 159 -4.41 3.85 7.42
C TRP A 159 -4.47 2.44 6.82
N ALA A 160 -4.39 1.42 7.68
CA ALA A 160 -4.54 0.03 7.24
C ALA A 160 -5.89 -0.24 6.57
N ALA A 161 -6.98 0.34 7.07
CA ALA A 161 -8.31 0.21 6.48
C ALA A 161 -8.42 0.91 5.11
N GLU A 162 -7.86 2.12 4.98
CA GLU A 162 -7.84 2.87 3.72
C GLU A 162 -7.02 2.13 2.64
N ILE A 163 -5.81 1.65 2.98
CA ILE A 163 -4.98 0.84 2.08
C ILE A 163 -5.73 -0.44 1.68
N ALA A 164 -6.36 -1.12 2.64
CA ALA A 164 -7.11 -2.34 2.38
C ALA A 164 -8.26 -2.11 1.40
N SER A 165 -9.06 -1.05 1.61
CA SER A 165 -10.13 -0.66 0.67
C SER A 165 -9.57 -0.43 -0.72
N PHE A 166 -8.47 0.32 -0.83
CA PHE A 166 -7.83 0.59 -2.13
C PHE A 166 -7.38 -0.69 -2.84
N CYS A 167 -6.84 -1.67 -2.11
CA CYS A 167 -6.51 -2.97 -2.68
C CYS A 167 -7.75 -3.79 -3.10
N ASP A 168 -8.92 -3.55 -2.50
CA ASP A 168 -10.19 -4.19 -2.89
C ASP A 168 -10.81 -3.52 -4.11
N ASP A 169 -10.73 -2.20 -4.19
CA ASP A 169 -11.36 -1.41 -5.25
C ASP A 169 -10.57 -1.46 -6.57
N TYR A 170 -9.25 -1.66 -6.50
CA TYR A 170 -8.37 -1.64 -7.66
C TYR A 170 -7.53 -2.91 -7.82
N GLN A 171 -7.46 -3.41 -9.05
CA GLN A 171 -6.54 -4.47 -9.44
C GLN A 171 -5.31 -3.87 -10.09
N PHE A 172 -4.13 -4.13 -9.53
CA PHE A 172 -2.86 -3.63 -10.04
C PHE A 172 -2.39 -4.50 -11.20
N VAL A 173 -2.35 -3.94 -12.41
CA VAL A 173 -2.02 -4.68 -13.64
C VAL A 173 -0.54 -4.56 -13.94
N GLU A 174 -0.06 -3.33 -14.15
CA GLU A 174 1.29 -3.06 -14.66
C GLU A 174 1.88 -1.79 -14.02
N LEU A 175 3.20 -1.80 -13.86
CA LEU A 175 4.01 -0.68 -13.41
C LEU A 175 4.93 -0.26 -14.54
N GLU A 176 4.85 1.00 -14.93
CA GLU A 176 5.72 1.61 -15.94
C GLU A 176 6.55 2.71 -15.27
N VAL A 177 7.88 2.60 -15.32
CA VAL A 177 8.78 3.66 -14.82
C VAL A 177 9.09 4.62 -15.97
N LEU A 178 8.68 5.88 -15.83
CA LEU A 178 8.82 6.91 -16.86
C LEU A 178 10.15 7.67 -16.72
N GLU A 179 10.51 8.04 -15.49
CA GLU A 179 11.74 8.77 -15.20
C GLU A 179 12.31 8.39 -13.83
N THR A 180 13.63 8.39 -13.70
CA THR A 180 14.31 8.30 -12.41
C THR A 180 15.34 9.41 -12.30
N LYS A 181 15.23 10.23 -11.25
CA LYS A 181 16.12 11.35 -10.97
C LYS A 181 16.77 11.19 -9.60
N VAL A 182 18.07 10.92 -9.59
CA VAL A 182 18.87 10.86 -8.36
C VAL A 182 19.18 12.30 -7.92
N ALA A 183 18.56 12.75 -6.84
CA ALA A 183 18.72 14.10 -6.30
C ALA A 183 19.81 14.21 -5.22
N GLY A 184 20.47 13.10 -4.89
CA GLY A 184 21.56 13.01 -3.93
C GLY A 184 21.82 11.56 -3.49
N PRO A 185 22.79 11.32 -2.59
CA PRO A 185 23.15 9.97 -2.17
C PRO A 185 22.04 9.24 -1.41
N ARG A 186 21.08 9.97 -0.85
CA ARG A 186 19.99 9.46 0.00
C ARG A 186 18.60 9.86 -0.47
N THR A 187 18.48 10.44 -1.66
CA THR A 187 17.19 10.91 -2.19
C THR A 187 17.09 10.59 -3.68
N THR A 188 15.98 9.99 -4.09
CA THR A 188 15.69 9.70 -5.49
C THR A 188 14.22 9.96 -5.76
N PHE A 189 13.94 10.62 -6.87
CA PHE A 189 12.59 10.81 -7.39
C PHE A 189 12.37 9.81 -8.52
N ILE A 190 11.20 9.17 -8.53
CA ILE A 190 10.80 8.27 -9.62
C ILE A 190 9.42 8.69 -10.08
N VAL A 191 9.33 9.03 -11.37
CA VAL A 191 8.05 9.20 -12.04
C VAL A 191 7.65 7.84 -12.60
N PHE A 192 6.46 7.38 -12.22
CA PHE A 192 5.93 6.11 -12.70
C PHE A 192 4.43 6.20 -12.96
N ARG A 193 3.97 5.34 -13.86
CA ARG A 193 2.56 5.13 -14.15
C ARG A 193 2.14 3.75 -13.64
N ALA A 194 1.03 3.71 -12.91
CA ALA A 194 0.41 2.47 -12.47
C ALA A 194 -0.87 2.23 -13.27
N ASN A 195 -0.90 1.14 -14.04
CA ASN A 195 -2.07 0.71 -14.79
C ASN A 195 -2.88 -0.26 -13.93
N LEU A 196 -4.17 0.02 -13.77
CA LEU A 196 -5.08 -0.68 -12.88
C LEU A 196 -6.39 -1.05 -13.59
N LEU A 197 -7.18 -1.91 -12.96
CA LEU A 197 -8.60 -2.07 -13.27
C LEU A 197 -9.44 -1.62 -12.07
N SER A 198 -10.49 -0.84 -12.32
CA SER A 198 -11.54 -0.51 -11.35
C SER A 198 -12.86 -1.06 -11.85
N SER A 199 -13.46 -2.01 -11.12
CA SER A 199 -14.66 -2.72 -11.57
C SER A 199 -14.56 -3.33 -12.98
N GLY A 200 -13.34 -3.73 -13.39
CA GLY A 200 -13.04 -4.28 -14.71
C GLY A 200 -12.65 -3.25 -15.77
N GLU A 201 -12.83 -1.95 -15.50
CA GLU A 201 -12.48 -0.88 -16.43
C GLU A 201 -11.03 -0.42 -16.25
N PRO A 202 -10.25 -0.24 -17.35
CA PRO A 202 -8.90 0.29 -17.28
C PRO A 202 -8.86 1.71 -16.73
N VAL A 203 -8.01 1.91 -15.72
CA VAL A 203 -7.70 3.23 -15.16
C VAL A 203 -6.20 3.28 -14.88
N SER A 204 -5.61 4.47 -14.92
CA SER A 204 -4.21 4.65 -14.57
C SER A 204 -4.02 5.94 -13.78
N PHE A 205 -2.87 6.03 -13.10
CA PHE A 205 -2.40 7.27 -12.53
C PHE A 205 -0.89 7.38 -12.74
N THR A 206 -0.40 8.61 -12.83
CA THR A 206 1.04 8.91 -12.82
C THR A 206 1.40 9.63 -11.55
N GLU A 207 2.49 9.21 -10.92
CA GLU A 207 2.99 9.78 -9.67
C GLU A 207 4.46 10.14 -9.83
N ASN A 208 4.87 11.32 -9.34
CA ASN A 208 6.25 11.62 -9.05
C ASN A 208 6.49 11.34 -7.56
N ALA A 209 7.14 10.22 -7.26
CA ALA A 209 7.37 9.77 -5.91
C ALA A 209 8.80 10.07 -5.44
N GLN A 210 8.91 10.63 -4.24
CA GLN A 210 10.16 10.80 -3.52
C GLN A 210 10.46 9.60 -2.64
N PHE A 211 11.68 9.09 -2.78
CA PHE A 211 12.25 8.04 -1.94
C PHE A 211 13.45 8.57 -1.17
N VAL A 212 13.57 8.15 0.10
CA VAL A 212 14.69 8.53 0.96
C VAL A 212 15.38 7.30 1.56
N GLU A 213 16.69 7.41 1.76
CA GLU A 213 17.51 6.40 2.43
C GLU A 213 17.75 6.83 3.89
N LEU A 214 17.41 5.94 4.83
CA LEU A 214 17.63 6.09 6.25
C LEU A 214 18.31 4.84 6.82
N ASN A 215 19.55 4.98 7.31
CA ASN A 215 20.33 3.92 7.97
C ASN A 215 20.49 2.63 7.15
N GLY A 216 20.82 2.76 5.87
CA GLY A 216 21.02 1.68 4.91
C GLY A 216 19.74 1.13 4.27
N ARG A 217 18.57 1.74 4.52
CA ARG A 217 17.28 1.26 3.99
C ARG A 217 16.52 2.38 3.28
N TRP A 218 15.97 2.07 2.12
CA TRP A 218 15.13 3.00 1.35
C TRP A 218 13.66 2.93 1.79
N TYR A 219 13.00 4.08 1.73
CA TYR A 219 11.60 4.27 2.08
C TYR A 219 10.90 5.16 1.04
N TYR A 220 9.60 4.93 0.86
CA TYR A 220 8.74 5.92 0.22
C TYR A 220 8.51 7.07 1.21
N ASP A 221 8.74 8.31 0.80
CA ASP A 221 8.54 9.48 1.67
C ASP A 221 7.25 10.22 1.34
N ASN A 222 7.11 10.65 0.09
CA ASN A 222 5.95 11.35 -0.42
C ASN A 222 5.83 11.15 -1.93
N GLY A 223 4.75 11.67 -2.50
CA GLY A 223 4.59 11.78 -3.94
C GLY A 223 3.37 12.63 -4.29
N TYR A 224 3.30 13.05 -5.54
CA TYR A 224 2.19 13.82 -6.06
C TYR A 224 1.70 13.22 -7.38
N LEU A 225 0.38 13.15 -7.51
CA LEU A 225 -0.29 12.68 -8.72
C LEU A 225 -0.40 13.82 -9.72
N PHE A 226 -0.22 13.50 -10.99
CA PHE A 226 -0.43 14.44 -12.08
C PHE A 226 -0.84 13.71 -13.36
N ASP A 227 -1.36 14.46 -14.33
CA ASP A 227 -1.81 13.93 -15.61
C ASP A 227 -0.78 14.26 -16.70
N VAL A 228 -0.09 13.23 -17.19
CA VAL A 228 0.91 13.36 -18.26
C VAL A 228 0.26 13.68 -19.60
N ASP A 229 -1.00 13.25 -19.80
CA ASP A 229 -1.72 13.43 -21.06
C ASP A 229 -2.33 14.84 -21.16
N ALA A 230 -2.36 15.58 -20.06
CA ALA A 230 -2.73 16.99 -20.01
C ALA A 230 -1.62 17.96 -20.45
N GLY A 231 -0.41 17.46 -20.74
CA GLY A 231 0.73 18.27 -21.18
C GLY A 231 1.49 18.97 -20.04
N ASP A 232 1.28 18.56 -18.79
CA ASP A 232 2.04 19.05 -17.65
C ASP A 232 3.49 18.55 -17.72
N ALA A 233 4.46 19.48 -17.80
CA ALA A 233 5.88 19.16 -17.79
C ALA A 233 6.40 18.84 -16.37
N PHE A 234 7.43 17.99 -16.29
CA PHE A 234 8.05 17.44 -15.07
C PHE A 234 8.63 18.48 -14.11
#